data_AF-A0A7X9EDR9-F1
#
_entry.id   AF-A0A7X9EDR9-F1
#
_cell.length_a   1.000
_cell.length_b   1.000
_cell.length_c   1.000
_cell.angle_alpha   90.00
_cell.angle_beta   90.00
_cell.angle_gamma   90.00
#
_symmetry.space_group_name_H-M   'P 1'
#
loop_
_entity.id
_entity.type
_entity.pdbx_description
1 polymer ?
#
loop_
_entity_poly.entity_id
_entity_poly.type
_entity_poly.pdbx_seq_one_letter_code
_entity_poly.pdbx_strand_id
1 'polypeptide(L)'
;MDKTAIKNFAVWARKKLIEGINQKAYEIGITEKEIKEPEVSTSDTMIIGDKSLNKIEMKQRESLVSRIREKGFNNVIEEVAYTWFNRFIALRFMEVNDYLPTGIRVLSSIESGKKEPDIINEALNIDLDIDRELVYTLQDDNDTETLYRYLLVKQCNALNDILLGLFEKIEDYTEILLPSNLLGEGSVIRRLVDDITEEDFKDQVEIIGWMYQYYISEKKDEVFEGLKKNIKITKENIPAATQLFTPDWIVKYMVENSLGRLWMEGHPDEELKSKWKYYLEEAEQEPEVQKQLEEIRAKSRDIRPEDIKVLDPAMGSGHILVYAFDVLYDIYKSAGYSERDIPRLILENNLYGLDIDDRAAQLAYFAVMMKARSKSRRVFRENININVCAIQESNGFPKEAIDYLVNFEETEIEKRIHREDIEYLIKVFHDAKEYGSILDVKPIDFDAIERRLEEIRNIPHS
;
A
#
# COMPACT_ATOMS: atom_id res chain seq x y z
N MET A 1 -19.33 -2.44 -12.06
CA MET A 1 -19.11 -2.29 -10.61
C MET A 1 -20.41 -2.27 -9.81
N ASP A 2 -20.74 -3.36 -9.12
CA ASP A 2 -21.81 -3.38 -8.10
C ASP A 2 -21.33 -2.78 -6.77
N LYS A 3 -21.51 -1.46 -6.62
CA LYS A 3 -21.11 -0.74 -5.40
C LYS A 3 -21.86 -1.20 -4.15
N THR A 4 -23.06 -1.77 -4.27
CA THR A 4 -23.84 -2.23 -3.12
C THR A 4 -23.23 -3.50 -2.55
N ALA A 5 -22.91 -4.47 -3.42
CA ALA A 5 -22.24 -5.70 -3.03
C ALA A 5 -20.87 -5.39 -2.38
N ILE A 6 -20.06 -4.54 -3.01
CA ILE A 6 -18.74 -4.13 -2.50
C ILE A 6 -18.85 -3.46 -1.13
N LYS A 7 -19.82 -2.55 -0.94
CA LYS A 7 -20.06 -1.90 0.35
C LYS A 7 -20.41 -2.92 1.43
N ASN A 8 -21.37 -3.79 1.14
CA ASN A 8 -21.86 -4.78 2.10
C ASN A 8 -20.74 -5.75 2.50
N PHE A 9 -19.92 -6.18 1.54
CA PHE A 9 -18.76 -7.02 1.79
C PHE A 9 -17.71 -6.29 2.65
N ALA A 10 -17.26 -5.10 2.25
CA ALA A 10 -16.17 -4.40 2.92
C ALA A 10 -16.47 -4.08 4.39
N VAL A 11 -17.69 -3.59 4.68
CA VAL A 11 -18.15 -3.30 6.04
C VAL A 11 -18.20 -4.58 6.89
N TRP A 12 -18.73 -5.67 6.32
CA TRP A 12 -18.80 -6.96 7.01
C TRP A 12 -17.41 -7.56 7.25
N ALA A 13 -16.54 -7.52 6.24
CA ALA A 13 -15.20 -8.09 6.28
C ALA A 13 -14.35 -7.43 7.35
N ARG A 14 -14.43 -6.09 7.50
CA ARG A 14 -13.78 -5.38 8.61
C ARG A 14 -14.12 -5.98 9.96
N LYS A 15 -15.41 -6.10 10.29
CA LYS A 15 -15.85 -6.65 11.58
C LYS A 15 -15.34 -8.06 11.80
N LYS A 16 -15.41 -8.89 10.75
CA LYS A 16 -14.99 -10.29 10.83
C LYS A 16 -13.50 -10.48 10.96
N LEU A 17 -12.69 -9.65 10.29
CA LEU A 17 -11.25 -9.67 10.45
C LEU A 17 -10.85 -9.22 11.87
N ILE A 18 -11.43 -8.14 12.38
CA ILE A 18 -11.20 -7.68 13.75
C ILE A 18 -11.57 -8.76 14.77
N GLU A 19 -12.72 -9.44 14.59
CA GLU A 19 -13.13 -10.55 15.45
C GLU A 19 -12.13 -11.72 15.40
N GLY A 20 -11.73 -12.15 14.19
CA GLY A 20 -10.77 -13.23 14.01
C GLY A 20 -9.38 -12.92 14.57
N ILE A 21 -8.90 -11.69 14.39
CA ILE A 21 -7.60 -11.25 14.92
C ILE A 21 -7.63 -11.14 16.44
N ASN A 22 -8.72 -10.64 17.02
CA ASN A 22 -8.91 -10.67 18.48
C ASN A 22 -8.85 -12.10 19.03
N GLN A 23 -9.48 -13.04 18.33
CA GLN A 23 -9.44 -14.45 18.72
C GLN A 23 -8.01 -15.01 18.65
N LYS A 24 -7.25 -14.70 17.60
CA LYS A 24 -5.84 -15.07 17.48
C LYS A 24 -4.98 -14.47 18.59
N ALA A 25 -5.19 -13.19 18.93
CA ALA A 25 -4.48 -12.55 20.04
C ALA A 25 -4.79 -13.24 21.38
N TYR A 26 -6.07 -13.58 21.61
CA TYR A 26 -6.50 -14.29 22.81
C TYR A 26 -5.82 -15.67 22.95
N GLU A 27 -5.72 -16.44 21.85
CA GLU A 27 -5.05 -17.75 21.82
C GLU A 27 -3.58 -17.70 22.25
N ILE A 28 -2.91 -16.56 22.04
CA ILE A 28 -1.52 -16.33 22.44
C ILE A 28 -1.41 -15.51 23.75
N GLY A 29 -2.49 -15.48 24.52
CA GLY A 29 -2.57 -14.86 25.84
C GLY A 29 -2.53 -13.34 25.83
N ILE A 30 -3.00 -12.69 24.76
CA ILE A 30 -3.04 -11.23 24.63
C ILE A 30 -4.49 -10.78 24.54
N THR A 31 -4.88 -9.85 25.41
CA THR A 31 -6.21 -9.23 25.42
C THR A 31 -6.08 -7.72 25.62
N GLU A 32 -7.18 -6.98 25.44
CA GLU A 32 -7.22 -5.55 25.74
C GLU A 32 -6.81 -5.22 27.19
N LYS A 33 -7.08 -6.12 28.13
CA LYS A 33 -6.86 -5.88 29.58
C LYS A 33 -5.53 -6.41 30.09
N GLU A 34 -5.00 -7.44 29.46
CA GLU A 34 -3.89 -8.22 29.98
C GLU A 34 -3.07 -8.84 28.85
N ILE A 35 -1.75 -8.81 29.02
CA ILE A 35 -0.77 -9.59 28.28
C ILE A 35 -0.22 -10.62 29.26
N LYS A 36 -0.55 -11.90 29.05
CA LYS A 36 -0.10 -12.99 29.92
C LYS A 36 1.38 -13.25 29.75
N GLU A 37 2.07 -13.48 30.86
CA GLU A 37 3.43 -14.02 30.84
C GLU A 37 3.39 -15.52 30.53
N PRO A 38 4.39 -16.04 29.80
CA PRO A 38 4.45 -17.46 29.46
C PRO A 38 4.68 -18.34 30.70
N GLU A 39 4.03 -19.51 30.79
CA GLU A 39 4.29 -20.47 31.87
C GLU A 39 5.66 -21.14 31.69
N VAL A 40 6.07 -21.36 30.43
CA VAL A 40 7.37 -21.88 30.06
C VAL A 40 7.95 -21.00 28.96
N SER A 41 9.21 -20.57 29.14
CA SER A 41 9.96 -19.85 28.11
C SER A 41 11.37 -20.43 28.04
N THR A 42 11.70 -21.05 26.91
CA THR A 42 13.03 -21.61 26.59
C THR A 42 13.57 -20.94 25.32
N SER A 43 14.75 -21.33 24.83
CA SER A 43 15.35 -20.72 23.63
C SER A 43 14.53 -20.90 22.35
N ASP A 44 13.76 -21.99 22.25
CA ASP A 44 13.09 -22.39 21.00
C ASP A 44 11.60 -22.71 21.19
N THR A 45 11.07 -22.57 22.40
CA THR A 45 9.66 -22.83 22.71
C THR A 45 9.15 -21.94 23.83
N MET A 46 7.95 -21.39 23.63
CA MET A 46 7.18 -20.64 24.62
C MET A 46 5.80 -21.28 24.79
N ILE A 47 5.32 -21.43 26.03
CA ILE A 47 3.99 -21.98 26.34
C ILE A 47 3.16 -20.92 27.05
N ILE A 48 1.94 -20.70 26.55
CA ILE A 48 0.96 -19.75 27.08
C ILE A 48 -0.41 -20.43 27.08
N GLY A 49 -0.90 -20.78 28.26
CA GLY A 49 -2.11 -21.59 28.40
C GLY A 49 -1.98 -22.90 27.63
N ASP A 50 -2.89 -23.14 26.69
CA ASP A 50 -2.91 -24.34 25.86
C ASP A 50 -2.08 -24.21 24.57
N LYS A 51 -1.47 -23.04 24.32
CA LYS A 51 -0.74 -22.77 23.08
C LYS A 51 0.77 -22.87 23.29
N SER A 52 1.40 -23.72 22.49
CA SER A 52 2.85 -23.74 22.31
C SER A 52 3.23 -22.95 21.06
N LEU A 53 4.21 -22.05 21.22
CA LEU A 53 4.77 -21.21 20.17
C LEU A 53 6.19 -21.66 19.86
N ASN A 54 6.49 -21.82 18.57
CA ASN A 54 7.84 -22.06 18.11
C ASN A 54 8.69 -20.77 18.13
N LYS A 55 9.99 -20.89 17.82
CA LYS A 55 10.95 -19.77 17.81
C LYS A 55 10.53 -18.57 16.94
N ILE A 56 9.87 -18.81 15.80
CA ILE A 56 9.40 -17.74 14.91
C ILE A 56 8.20 -17.05 15.56
N GLU A 57 7.21 -17.82 15.99
CA GLU A 57 6.01 -17.31 16.66
C GLU A 57 6.35 -16.54 17.95
N MET A 58 7.38 -16.95 18.68
CA MET A 58 7.90 -16.22 19.84
C MET A 58 8.32 -14.80 19.47
N LYS A 59 9.15 -14.64 18.43
CA LYS A 59 9.59 -13.32 17.95
C LYS A 59 8.41 -12.47 17.46
N GLN A 60 7.48 -13.09 16.74
CA GLN A 60 6.27 -12.41 16.27
C GLN A 60 5.42 -11.92 17.44
N ARG A 61 5.26 -12.73 18.49
CA ARG A 61 4.55 -12.32 19.71
C ARG A 61 5.27 -11.20 20.46
N GLU A 62 6.60 -11.25 20.58
CA GLU A 62 7.37 -10.19 21.21
C GLU A 62 7.22 -8.86 20.45
N SER A 63 7.30 -8.91 19.12
CA SER A 63 7.02 -7.76 18.25
C SER A 63 5.59 -7.24 18.45
N LEU A 64 4.60 -8.13 18.52
CA LEU A 64 3.20 -7.78 18.77
C LEU A 64 3.04 -7.02 20.09
N VAL A 65 3.63 -7.56 21.17
CA VAL A 65 3.58 -6.96 22.50
C VAL A 65 4.25 -5.59 22.52
N SER A 66 5.39 -5.43 21.84
CA SER A 66 6.07 -4.14 21.67
C SER A 66 5.16 -3.12 20.99
N ARG A 67 4.55 -3.51 19.86
CA ARG A 67 3.63 -2.66 19.08
C ARG A 67 2.38 -2.28 19.86
N ILE A 68 1.81 -3.21 20.65
CA ILE A 68 0.66 -2.94 21.52
C ILE A 68 1.01 -1.96 22.64
N ARG A 69 2.22 -2.04 23.20
CA ARG A 69 2.69 -1.08 24.22
C ARG A 69 2.86 0.32 23.65
N GLU A 70 3.27 0.42 22.38
CA GLU A 70 3.45 1.69 21.67
C GLU A 70 2.10 2.32 21.28
N LYS A 71 1.23 1.57 20.60
CA LYS A 71 0.02 2.11 19.94
C LYS A 71 -1.29 1.81 20.67
N GLY A 72 -1.29 0.88 21.61
CA GLY A 72 -2.50 0.36 22.27
C GLY A 72 -3.15 -0.79 21.50
N PHE A 73 -3.75 -1.72 22.24
CA PHE A 73 -4.30 -2.99 21.72
C PHE A 73 -5.27 -2.78 20.55
N ASN A 74 -6.32 -1.96 20.72
CA ASN A 74 -7.36 -1.78 19.70
C ASN A 74 -6.81 -1.22 18.37
N ASN A 75 -5.83 -0.32 18.44
CA ASN A 75 -5.20 0.25 17.25
C ASN A 75 -4.39 -0.81 16.48
N VAL A 76 -3.65 -1.66 17.20
CA VAL A 76 -2.87 -2.74 16.58
C VAL A 76 -3.79 -3.79 15.94
N ILE A 77 -4.87 -4.17 16.60
CA ILE A 77 -5.84 -5.12 16.04
C ILE A 77 -6.47 -4.56 14.75
N GLU A 78 -6.84 -3.28 14.73
CA GLU A 78 -7.35 -2.61 13.54
C GLU A 78 -6.31 -2.53 12.41
N GLU A 79 -5.05 -2.20 12.75
CA GLU A 79 -3.91 -2.16 11.81
C GLU A 79 -3.74 -3.52 11.12
N VAL A 80 -3.68 -4.60 11.90
CA VAL A 80 -3.51 -5.98 11.37
C VAL A 80 -4.73 -6.41 10.54
N ALA A 81 -5.94 -6.07 10.97
CA ALA A 81 -7.18 -6.39 10.23
C ALA A 81 -7.17 -5.73 8.86
N TYR A 82 -6.75 -4.48 8.83
CA TYR A 82 -6.64 -3.73 7.60
C TYR A 82 -5.55 -4.28 6.68
N THR A 83 -4.37 -4.63 7.21
CA THR A 83 -3.29 -5.24 6.44
C THR A 83 -3.77 -6.51 5.73
N TRP A 84 -4.44 -7.41 6.44
CA TRP A 84 -4.98 -8.63 5.83
C TRP A 84 -6.10 -8.35 4.83
N PHE A 85 -7.00 -7.41 5.12
CA PHE A 85 -8.03 -6.96 4.18
C PHE A 85 -7.43 -6.52 2.85
N ASN A 86 -6.43 -5.64 2.89
CA ASN A 86 -5.76 -5.13 1.70
C ASN A 86 -5.03 -6.24 0.93
N ARG A 87 -4.33 -7.15 1.63
CA ARG A 87 -3.66 -8.29 1.00
C ARG A 87 -4.65 -9.21 0.28
N PHE A 88 -5.81 -9.50 0.88
CA PHE A 88 -6.84 -10.30 0.22
C PHE A 88 -7.40 -9.62 -1.02
N ILE A 89 -7.68 -8.31 -0.96
CA ILE A 89 -8.16 -7.56 -2.12
C ILE A 89 -7.12 -7.53 -3.22
N ALA A 90 -5.85 -7.31 -2.88
CA ALA A 90 -4.76 -7.28 -3.84
C ALA A 90 -4.56 -8.64 -4.51
N LEU A 91 -4.52 -9.73 -3.72
CA LEU A 91 -4.46 -11.09 -4.26
C LEU A 91 -5.66 -11.37 -5.18
N ARG A 92 -6.88 -10.96 -4.78
CA ARG A 92 -8.09 -11.13 -5.61
C ARG A 92 -7.99 -10.36 -6.91
N PHE A 93 -7.56 -9.11 -6.86
CA PHE A 93 -7.35 -8.29 -8.06
C PHE A 93 -6.30 -8.92 -8.97
N MET A 94 -5.18 -9.36 -8.41
CA MET A 94 -4.07 -9.93 -9.19
C MET A 94 -4.43 -11.28 -9.81
N GLU A 95 -5.15 -12.15 -9.11
CA GLU A 95 -5.51 -13.47 -9.66
C GLU A 95 -6.60 -13.38 -10.75
N VAL A 96 -7.51 -12.41 -10.65
CA VAL A 96 -8.58 -12.21 -11.66
C VAL A 96 -8.01 -11.60 -12.95
N ASN A 97 -6.95 -10.80 -12.83
CA ASN A 97 -6.31 -10.14 -13.97
C ASN A 97 -5.04 -10.88 -14.48
N ASP A 98 -4.77 -12.11 -14.01
CA ASP A 98 -3.60 -12.92 -14.38
C ASP A 98 -2.25 -12.20 -14.14
N TYR A 99 -2.17 -11.45 -13.04
CA TYR A 99 -0.99 -10.67 -12.63
C TYR A 99 -0.10 -11.40 -11.62
N LEU A 100 -0.60 -12.45 -10.96
CA LEU A 100 0.23 -13.28 -10.07
C LEU A 100 1.41 -13.90 -10.84
N PRO A 101 2.66 -13.75 -10.37
CA PRO A 101 3.83 -14.32 -11.05
C PRO A 101 3.78 -15.84 -11.21
N THR A 102 3.20 -16.54 -10.23
CA THR A 102 3.03 -18.00 -10.21
C THR A 102 2.00 -18.48 -11.22
N GLY A 103 1.10 -17.60 -11.68
CA GLY A 103 -0.03 -17.97 -12.54
C GLY A 103 -1.09 -18.85 -11.86
N ILE A 104 -0.96 -19.11 -10.55
CA ILE A 104 -1.85 -19.98 -9.78
C ILE A 104 -2.77 -19.11 -8.92
N ARG A 105 -4.08 -19.39 -8.92
CA ARG A 105 -5.05 -18.65 -8.11
C ARG A 105 -4.91 -18.99 -6.63
N VAL A 106 -4.92 -17.96 -5.79
CA VAL A 106 -4.55 -18.04 -4.36
C VAL A 106 -5.81 -18.04 -3.49
N LEU A 107 -6.86 -17.37 -3.93
CA LEU A 107 -8.12 -17.23 -3.18
C LEU A 107 -9.25 -18.05 -3.80
N SER A 108 -9.11 -18.44 -5.07
CA SER A 108 -10.15 -19.10 -5.84
C SER A 108 -9.56 -20.17 -6.78
N SER A 109 -10.43 -20.76 -7.60
CA SER A 109 -10.04 -21.73 -8.63
C SER A 109 -10.40 -21.23 -10.02
N ILE A 110 -9.63 -21.65 -11.03
CA ILE A 110 -10.02 -21.52 -12.44
C ILE A 110 -11.17 -22.46 -12.81
N GLU A 111 -11.34 -23.56 -12.06
CA GLU A 111 -12.41 -24.52 -12.26
C GLU A 111 -13.72 -23.96 -11.68
N SER A 112 -14.69 -23.70 -12.56
CA SER A 112 -15.97 -23.14 -12.16
C SER A 112 -16.67 -24.04 -11.12
N GLY A 113 -17.07 -23.44 -9.99
CA GLY A 113 -17.76 -24.13 -8.91
C GLY A 113 -16.84 -24.84 -7.90
N LYS A 114 -15.54 -24.94 -8.18
CA LYS A 114 -14.57 -25.45 -7.20
C LYS A 114 -14.35 -24.41 -6.11
N LYS A 115 -14.59 -24.81 -4.85
CA LYS A 115 -14.47 -23.91 -3.70
C LYS A 115 -13.05 -23.79 -3.18
N GLU A 116 -12.28 -24.86 -3.33
CA GLU A 116 -10.90 -24.95 -2.88
C GLU A 116 -9.99 -24.12 -3.82
N PRO A 117 -9.15 -23.22 -3.27
CA PRO A 117 -8.20 -22.46 -4.07
C PRO A 117 -7.18 -23.34 -4.81
N ASP A 118 -6.77 -22.92 -6.01
CA ASP A 118 -5.83 -23.70 -6.84
C ASP A 118 -4.46 -23.88 -6.17
N ILE A 119 -4.01 -22.90 -5.37
CA ILE A 119 -2.73 -22.95 -4.64
C ILE A 119 -2.57 -24.21 -3.76
N ILE A 120 -3.67 -24.76 -3.25
CA ILE A 120 -3.64 -25.98 -2.41
C ILE A 120 -3.31 -27.21 -3.25
N ASN A 121 -3.90 -27.31 -4.44
CA ASN A 121 -3.69 -28.44 -5.35
C ASN A 121 -2.32 -28.36 -6.03
N GLU A 122 -1.86 -27.14 -6.33
CA GLU A 122 -0.56 -26.89 -6.96
C GLU A 122 0.57 -26.69 -5.94
N ALA A 123 0.34 -27.01 -4.66
CA ALA A 123 1.26 -26.71 -3.56
C ALA A 123 2.69 -27.23 -3.78
N LEU A 124 2.88 -28.36 -4.46
CA LEU A 124 4.20 -28.94 -4.73
C LEU A 124 4.79 -28.51 -6.09
N ASN A 125 3.98 -27.92 -6.97
CA ASN A 125 4.36 -27.48 -8.31
C ASN A 125 4.61 -25.97 -8.39
N ILE A 126 4.19 -25.22 -7.37
CA ILE A 126 4.32 -23.78 -7.32
C ILE A 126 5.77 -23.34 -7.10
N ASP A 127 6.18 -22.29 -7.81
CA ASP A 127 7.51 -21.67 -7.65
C ASP A 127 7.50 -20.70 -6.46
N LEU A 128 7.43 -21.26 -5.25
CA LEU A 128 7.55 -20.55 -3.99
C LEU A 128 8.58 -21.24 -3.10
N ASP A 129 9.23 -20.46 -2.23
CA ASP A 129 10.11 -20.99 -1.19
C ASP A 129 9.29 -21.72 -0.11
N ILE A 130 9.00 -23.00 -0.33
CA ILE A 130 8.22 -23.86 0.56
C ILE A 130 9.08 -24.96 1.19
N ASP A 131 8.71 -25.33 2.40
CA ASP A 131 9.15 -26.56 3.06
C ASP A 131 8.32 -27.72 2.50
N ARG A 132 8.94 -28.48 1.59
CA ARG A 132 8.27 -29.60 0.91
C ARG A 132 7.87 -30.71 1.89
N GLU A 133 8.67 -30.99 2.92
CA GLU A 133 8.37 -32.04 3.90
C GLU A 133 7.15 -31.66 4.74
N LEU A 134 7.06 -30.39 5.15
CA LEU A 134 5.88 -29.85 5.81
C LEU A 134 4.64 -29.96 4.91
N VAL A 135 4.74 -29.54 3.64
CA VAL A 135 3.62 -29.61 2.69
C VAL A 135 3.14 -31.05 2.50
N TYR A 136 4.05 -32.01 2.31
CA TYR A 136 3.68 -33.43 2.22
C TYR A 136 2.96 -33.92 3.47
N THR A 137 3.47 -33.57 4.65
CA THR A 137 2.87 -33.96 5.94
C THR A 137 1.45 -33.42 6.07
N LEU A 138 1.25 -32.12 5.80
CA LEU A 138 -0.07 -31.49 5.87
C LEU A 138 -1.07 -32.07 4.86
N GLN A 139 -0.59 -32.46 3.67
CA GLN A 139 -1.42 -33.15 2.67
C GLN A 139 -1.81 -34.56 3.12
N ASP A 140 -0.88 -35.34 3.68
CA ASP A 140 -1.14 -36.70 4.19
C ASP A 140 -2.12 -36.67 5.38
N ASP A 141 -1.94 -35.70 6.28
CA ASP A 141 -2.82 -35.47 7.44
C ASP A 141 -4.18 -34.87 7.06
N ASN A 142 -4.38 -34.47 5.79
CA ASN A 142 -5.54 -33.72 5.31
C ASN A 142 -5.79 -32.41 6.09
N ASP A 143 -4.74 -31.75 6.58
CA ASP A 143 -4.80 -30.45 7.23
C ASP A 143 -4.76 -29.31 6.20
N THR A 144 -5.84 -29.22 5.43
CA THR A 144 -6.00 -28.25 4.34
C THR A 144 -5.95 -26.80 4.80
N GLU A 145 -6.47 -26.50 5.99
CA GLU A 145 -6.51 -25.14 6.52
C GLU A 145 -5.11 -24.64 6.92
N THR A 146 -4.32 -25.47 7.61
CA THR A 146 -2.93 -25.13 7.94
C THR A 146 -2.08 -25.03 6.67
N LEU A 147 -2.25 -25.95 5.73
CA LEU A 147 -1.57 -25.91 4.43
C LEU A 147 -1.88 -24.61 3.67
N TYR A 148 -3.15 -24.23 3.61
CA TYR A 148 -3.57 -23.02 2.93
C TYR A 148 -2.97 -21.75 3.56
N ARG A 149 -3.03 -21.63 4.89
CA ARG A 149 -2.45 -20.49 5.61
C ARG A 149 -0.94 -20.38 5.38
N TYR A 150 -0.24 -21.52 5.41
CA TYR A 150 1.18 -21.58 5.09
C TYR A 150 1.49 -21.07 3.68
N LEU A 151 0.77 -21.58 2.67
CA LEU A 151 0.96 -21.19 1.28
C LEU A 151 0.60 -19.73 1.02
N LEU A 152 -0.46 -19.23 1.65
CA LEU A 152 -0.86 -17.82 1.59
C LEU A 152 0.24 -16.89 2.11
N VAL A 153 0.86 -17.22 3.23
CA VAL A 153 2.00 -16.45 3.78
C VAL A 153 3.18 -16.51 2.83
N LYS A 154 3.55 -17.69 2.33
CA LYS A 154 4.64 -17.85 1.35
C LYS A 154 4.39 -17.06 0.07
N GLN A 155 3.15 -17.04 -0.42
CA GLN A 155 2.77 -16.24 -1.57
C GLN A 155 2.87 -14.74 -1.31
N CYS A 156 2.43 -14.26 -0.14
CA CYS A 156 2.58 -12.86 0.23
C CYS A 156 4.06 -12.47 0.35
N ASN A 157 4.89 -13.33 0.95
CA ASN A 157 6.33 -13.10 1.05
C ASN A 157 7.02 -13.03 -0.31
N ALA A 158 6.66 -13.89 -1.26
CA ALA A 158 7.19 -13.80 -2.62
C ALA A 158 6.73 -12.52 -3.36
N LEU A 159 5.56 -11.97 -3.01
CA LEU A 159 5.11 -10.69 -3.55
C LEU A 159 5.82 -9.48 -2.93
N ASN A 160 6.50 -9.63 -1.79
CA ASN A 160 7.32 -8.57 -1.19
C ASN A 160 8.35 -8.05 -2.18
N ASP A 161 9.06 -8.94 -2.87
CA ASP A 161 10.13 -8.60 -3.83
C ASP A 161 9.67 -7.71 -4.99
N ILE A 162 8.37 -7.71 -5.29
CA ILE A 162 7.77 -6.97 -6.41
C ILE A 162 6.94 -5.78 -5.93
N LEU A 163 6.22 -5.97 -4.82
CA LEU A 163 5.20 -5.07 -4.29
C LEU A 163 5.48 -4.73 -2.81
N LEU A 164 6.72 -4.27 -2.55
CA LEU A 164 7.23 -3.93 -1.21
C LEU A 164 6.26 -3.04 -0.42
N GLY A 165 5.64 -2.06 -1.09
CA GLY A 165 4.73 -1.10 -0.48
C GLY A 165 3.37 -1.67 -0.04
N LEU A 166 3.10 -2.96 -0.21
CA LEU A 166 1.87 -3.61 0.27
C LEU A 166 2.14 -4.95 0.98
N PHE A 167 3.07 -5.73 0.43
CA PHE A 167 3.40 -7.04 0.95
C PHE A 167 4.71 -7.00 1.72
N GLU A 168 4.80 -6.22 2.80
CA GLU A 168 5.96 -6.25 3.70
C GLU A 168 6.30 -7.69 4.12
N LYS A 169 7.60 -8.03 4.20
CA LYS A 169 8.05 -9.39 4.53
C LYS A 169 7.40 -9.85 5.83
N ILE A 170 6.59 -10.88 5.74
CA ILE A 170 5.78 -11.43 6.83
C ILE A 170 6.67 -12.35 7.66
N GLU A 171 7.56 -11.74 8.43
CA GLU A 171 8.27 -12.34 9.58
C GLU A 171 7.95 -11.56 10.87
N ASP A 172 6.87 -10.77 10.85
CA ASP A 172 6.48 -9.83 11.91
C ASP A 172 5.15 -10.23 12.60
N TYR A 173 4.67 -9.41 13.53
CA TYR A 173 3.49 -9.65 14.36
C TYR A 173 2.16 -9.81 13.61
N THR A 174 2.10 -9.47 12.32
CA THR A 174 0.87 -9.61 11.52
C THR A 174 0.54 -11.07 11.17
N GLU A 175 1.53 -11.96 11.11
CA GLU A 175 1.36 -13.37 10.71
C GLU A 175 0.68 -14.21 11.79
N ILE A 176 1.17 -14.10 13.03
CA ILE A 176 0.64 -14.85 14.18
C ILE A 176 -0.84 -14.52 14.43
N LEU A 177 -1.28 -13.36 13.93
CA LEU A 177 -2.64 -12.86 13.99
C LEU A 177 -3.49 -13.17 12.75
N LEU A 178 -2.94 -13.84 11.72
CA LEU A 178 -3.74 -14.30 10.57
C LEU A 178 -4.91 -15.18 11.06
N PRO A 179 -6.18 -14.82 10.76
CA PRO A 179 -7.33 -15.58 11.21
C PRO A 179 -7.31 -17.05 10.78
N SER A 180 -7.91 -17.89 11.60
CA SER A 180 -8.19 -19.30 11.28
C SER A 180 -9.49 -19.44 10.47
N ASN A 181 -9.68 -20.61 9.85
CA ASN A 181 -10.88 -20.98 9.08
C ASN A 181 -11.12 -20.08 7.86
N LEU A 182 -10.07 -19.82 7.09
CA LEU A 182 -10.11 -19.00 5.89
C LEU A 182 -10.79 -19.70 4.71
N LEU A 183 -10.86 -21.03 4.71
CA LEU A 183 -11.52 -21.81 3.66
C LEU A 183 -13.01 -22.09 3.91
N GLY A 184 -13.47 -21.91 5.15
CA GLY A 184 -14.84 -22.23 5.57
C GLY A 184 -15.92 -21.39 4.87
N GLU A 185 -17.14 -21.93 4.83
CA GLU A 185 -18.29 -21.14 4.36
C GLU A 185 -18.49 -19.91 5.24
N GLY A 186 -18.70 -18.75 4.60
CA GLY A 186 -18.82 -17.48 5.31
C GLY A 186 -17.49 -16.89 5.80
N SER A 187 -16.34 -17.49 5.46
CA SER A 187 -15.04 -16.86 5.66
C SER A 187 -14.89 -15.58 4.83
N VAL A 188 -13.94 -14.73 5.21
CA VAL A 188 -13.69 -13.48 4.48
C VAL A 188 -13.27 -13.75 3.04
N ILE A 189 -12.44 -14.77 2.82
CA ILE A 189 -11.97 -15.15 1.48
C ILE A 189 -13.13 -15.71 0.66
N ARG A 190 -13.95 -16.60 1.23
CA ARG A 190 -15.07 -17.20 0.50
C ARG A 190 -16.10 -16.15 0.10
N ARG A 191 -16.45 -15.23 1.00
CA ARG A 191 -17.36 -14.14 0.68
C ARG A 191 -16.76 -13.13 -0.30
N LEU A 192 -15.45 -12.89 -0.29
CA LEU A 192 -14.80 -12.05 -1.29
C LEU A 192 -14.97 -12.63 -2.70
N VAL A 193 -14.81 -13.94 -2.84
CA VAL A 193 -14.94 -14.66 -4.12
C VAL A 193 -16.40 -14.78 -4.57
N ASP A 194 -17.32 -15.01 -3.63
CA ASP A 194 -18.74 -15.27 -3.93
C ASP A 194 -19.58 -13.99 -4.07
N ASP A 195 -19.37 -13.01 -3.21
CA ASP A 195 -20.23 -11.80 -3.16
C ASP A 195 -19.83 -10.77 -4.22
N ILE A 196 -18.55 -10.77 -4.64
CA ILE A 196 -18.00 -9.80 -5.57
C ILE A 196 -17.59 -10.49 -6.86
N THR A 197 -18.19 -10.06 -7.98
CA THR A 197 -17.97 -10.69 -9.27
C THR A 197 -16.56 -10.41 -9.79
N GLU A 198 -15.99 -11.33 -10.57
CA GLU A 198 -14.68 -11.11 -11.22
C GLU A 198 -14.70 -9.89 -12.14
N GLU A 199 -15.84 -9.59 -12.77
CA GLU A 199 -15.99 -8.43 -13.65
C GLU A 199 -15.79 -7.09 -12.92
N ASP A 200 -16.10 -7.04 -11.63
CA ASP A 200 -15.85 -5.83 -10.83
C ASP A 200 -14.35 -5.60 -10.57
N PHE A 201 -13.52 -6.66 -10.65
CA PHE A 201 -12.06 -6.58 -10.52
C PHE A 201 -11.33 -6.42 -11.86
N LYS A 202 -11.96 -6.75 -12.99
CA LYS A 202 -11.32 -6.70 -14.31
C LYS A 202 -11.13 -5.27 -14.77
N ASP A 203 -9.88 -4.92 -15.10
CA ASP A 203 -9.45 -3.63 -15.67
C ASP A 203 -9.90 -2.37 -14.89
N GLN A 204 -10.40 -2.53 -13.66
CA GLN A 204 -10.98 -1.48 -12.83
C GLN A 204 -10.26 -1.39 -11.49
N VAL A 205 -9.08 -0.78 -11.50
CA VAL A 205 -8.32 -0.53 -10.27
C VAL A 205 -9.08 0.32 -9.24
N GLU A 206 -10.10 1.07 -9.69
CA GLU A 206 -11.01 1.85 -8.85
C GLU A 206 -11.72 1.02 -7.77
N ILE A 207 -11.92 -0.30 -7.98
CA ILE A 207 -12.58 -1.16 -6.98
C ILE A 207 -11.85 -1.13 -5.64
N ILE A 208 -10.51 -1.04 -5.67
CA ILE A 208 -9.66 -0.98 -4.48
C ILE A 208 -9.98 0.28 -3.66
N GLY A 209 -10.19 1.42 -4.33
CA GLY A 209 -10.60 2.67 -3.70
C GLY A 209 -11.99 2.58 -3.07
N TRP A 210 -12.95 1.93 -3.74
CA TRP A 210 -14.29 1.70 -3.18
C TRP A 210 -14.27 0.77 -1.97
N MET A 211 -13.52 -0.32 -2.04
CA MET A 211 -13.37 -1.25 -0.92
C MET A 211 -12.75 -0.56 0.30
N TYR A 212 -11.74 0.27 0.10
CA TYR A 212 -11.15 1.09 1.16
C TYR A 212 -12.15 2.05 1.80
N GLN A 213 -12.88 2.80 0.97
CA GLN A 213 -13.86 3.76 1.43
C GLN A 213 -14.92 3.08 2.30
N TYR A 214 -15.43 1.93 1.86
CA TYR A 214 -16.47 1.21 2.58
C TYR A 214 -15.93 0.47 3.81
N TYR A 215 -14.69 0.00 3.79
CA TYR A 215 -14.06 -0.60 4.96
C TYR A 215 -14.07 0.38 6.15
N ILE A 216 -13.64 1.62 5.94
CA ILE A 216 -13.48 2.59 7.04
C ILE A 216 -14.77 3.37 7.37
N SER A 217 -15.86 3.16 6.63
CA SER A 217 -17.06 4.03 6.75
C SER A 217 -17.69 3.99 8.14
N GLU A 218 -17.75 2.84 8.80
CA GLU A 218 -18.30 2.76 10.16
C GLU A 218 -17.40 3.44 11.19
N LYS A 219 -16.06 3.36 11.00
CA LYS A 219 -15.12 4.06 11.88
C LYS A 219 -15.26 5.57 11.73
N LYS A 220 -15.46 6.04 10.49
CA LYS A 220 -15.78 7.43 10.21
C LYS A 220 -17.05 7.85 10.97
N ASP A 221 -18.14 7.09 10.84
CA ASP A 221 -19.39 7.40 11.54
C ASP A 221 -19.22 7.46 13.07
N GLU A 222 -18.46 6.53 13.66
CA GLU A 222 -18.11 6.51 15.09
C GLU A 222 -17.39 7.81 15.52
N VAL A 223 -16.39 8.26 14.73
CA VAL A 223 -15.64 9.50 15.00
C VAL A 223 -16.55 10.73 14.91
N PHE A 224 -17.45 10.79 13.91
CA PHE A 224 -18.42 11.88 13.78
C PHE A 224 -19.48 11.88 14.90
N GLU A 225 -19.88 10.71 15.40
CA GLU A 225 -20.74 10.63 16.59
C GLU A 225 -20.02 11.08 17.87
N GLY A 226 -18.73 10.76 18.01
CA GLY A 226 -17.89 11.25 19.10
C GLY A 226 -17.77 12.77 19.10
N LEU A 227 -17.56 13.37 17.92
CA LEU A 227 -17.55 14.83 17.72
C LEU A 227 -18.85 15.49 18.19
N LYS A 228 -20.01 14.90 17.89
CA LYS A 228 -21.33 15.40 18.37
C LYS A 228 -21.43 15.37 19.90
N LYS A 229 -20.63 14.52 20.57
CA LYS A 229 -20.51 14.42 22.03
C LYS A 229 -19.34 15.23 22.60
N ASN A 230 -18.73 16.13 21.81
CA ASN A 230 -17.54 16.92 22.16
C ASN A 230 -16.28 16.09 22.48
N ILE A 231 -16.19 14.87 21.96
CA ILE A 231 -14.96 14.07 22.03
C ILE A 231 -14.01 14.60 20.96
N LYS A 232 -12.77 14.94 21.35
CA LYS A 232 -11.74 15.40 20.40
C LYS A 232 -11.32 14.26 19.48
N ILE A 233 -11.05 14.57 18.21
CA ILE A 233 -10.45 13.62 17.28
C ILE A 233 -9.01 13.36 17.75
N THR A 234 -8.70 12.11 18.03
CA THR A 234 -7.32 11.69 18.29
C THR A 234 -6.57 11.50 16.98
N LYS A 235 -5.25 11.52 17.04
CA LYS A 235 -4.35 11.34 15.90
C LYS A 235 -4.67 10.12 15.05
N GLU A 236 -4.96 8.99 15.68
CA GLU A 236 -5.30 7.72 15.03
C GLU A 236 -6.64 7.77 14.28
N ASN A 237 -7.50 8.72 14.65
CA ASN A 237 -8.83 8.91 14.06
C ASN A 237 -8.86 10.00 12.99
N ILE A 238 -7.77 10.76 12.79
CA ILE A 238 -7.68 11.79 11.75
C ILE A 238 -8.01 11.19 10.36
N PRO A 239 -7.38 10.07 9.93
CA PRO A 239 -7.65 9.53 8.59
C PRO A 239 -9.12 9.17 8.35
N ALA A 240 -9.80 8.61 9.36
CA ALA A 240 -11.21 8.28 9.26
C ALA A 240 -12.09 9.54 9.16
N ALA A 241 -11.75 10.61 9.88
CA ALA A 241 -12.49 11.87 9.86
C ALA A 241 -12.32 12.65 8.55
N THR A 242 -11.11 12.63 7.98
CA THR A 242 -10.73 13.45 6.81
C THR A 242 -10.88 12.74 5.48
N GLN A 243 -11.32 11.48 5.46
CA GLN A 243 -11.52 10.74 4.22
C GLN A 243 -12.64 11.36 3.36
N LEU A 244 -12.24 12.03 2.28
CA LEU A 244 -13.12 12.62 1.27
C LEU A 244 -12.74 12.04 -0.09
N PHE A 245 -13.73 11.61 -0.86
CA PHE A 245 -13.49 11.03 -2.18
C PHE A 245 -13.77 12.04 -3.28
N THR A 246 -12.86 12.12 -4.25
CA THR A 246 -13.03 12.93 -5.45
C THR A 246 -13.76 12.11 -6.52
N PRO A 247 -14.99 12.49 -6.92
CA PRO A 247 -15.71 11.81 -8.00
C PRO A 247 -14.88 11.73 -9.29
N ASP A 248 -15.03 10.63 -10.03
CA ASP A 248 -14.27 10.34 -11.26
C ASP A 248 -14.26 11.51 -12.25
N TRP A 249 -15.41 12.09 -12.56
CA TRP A 249 -15.49 13.21 -13.51
C TRP A 249 -14.71 14.45 -13.03
N ILE A 250 -14.59 14.69 -11.72
CA ILE A 250 -13.81 15.80 -11.17
C ILE A 250 -12.33 15.51 -11.33
N VAL A 251 -11.89 14.28 -11.02
CA VAL A 251 -10.51 13.86 -11.25
C VAL A 251 -10.14 14.05 -12.72
N LYS A 252 -10.98 13.56 -13.63
CA LYS A 252 -10.74 13.66 -15.06
C LYS A 252 -10.65 15.10 -15.54
N TYR A 253 -11.61 15.93 -15.12
CA TYR A 253 -11.60 17.35 -15.42
C TYR A 253 -10.34 18.05 -14.92
N MET A 254 -9.93 17.81 -13.67
CA MET A 254 -8.75 18.44 -13.07
C MET A 254 -7.47 18.05 -13.82
N VAL A 255 -7.26 16.76 -14.07
CA VAL A 255 -6.03 16.26 -14.70
C VAL A 255 -5.95 16.68 -16.18
N GLU A 256 -7.03 16.54 -16.95
CA GLU A 256 -7.04 16.93 -18.36
C GLU A 256 -6.77 18.43 -18.55
N ASN A 257 -7.32 19.27 -17.69
CA ASN A 257 -7.17 20.73 -17.79
C ASN A 257 -5.96 21.30 -17.03
N SER A 258 -5.15 20.46 -16.38
CA SER A 258 -3.86 20.86 -15.79
C SER A 258 -2.70 20.20 -16.52
N LEU A 259 -2.50 18.90 -16.31
CA LEU A 259 -1.49 18.08 -16.98
C LEU A 259 -1.70 18.06 -18.49
N GLY A 260 -2.91 17.75 -18.96
CA GLY A 260 -3.20 17.71 -20.39
C GLY A 260 -3.04 19.09 -21.04
N ARG A 261 -3.47 20.16 -20.36
CA ARG A 261 -3.28 21.55 -20.81
C ARG A 261 -1.80 21.89 -20.99
N LEU A 262 -0.98 21.62 -19.97
CA LEU A 262 0.47 21.88 -19.99
C LEU A 262 1.13 21.27 -21.24
N TRP A 263 0.77 20.03 -21.57
CA TRP A 263 1.30 19.38 -22.76
C TRP A 263 0.83 20.03 -24.06
N MET A 264 -0.48 20.24 -24.19
CA MET A 264 -1.12 20.75 -25.42
C MET A 264 -0.70 22.19 -25.78
N GLU A 265 -0.31 23.01 -24.81
CA GLU A 265 0.22 24.36 -25.07
C GLU A 265 1.51 24.32 -25.90
N GLY A 266 2.38 23.34 -25.63
CA GLY A 266 3.61 23.12 -26.40
C GLY A 266 3.43 22.21 -27.61
N HIS A 267 2.49 21.26 -27.53
CA HIS A 267 2.37 20.14 -28.45
C HIS A 267 0.91 19.96 -28.93
N PRO A 268 0.39 20.85 -29.80
CA PRO A 268 -0.97 20.73 -30.30
C PRO A 268 -1.19 19.41 -31.04
N ASP A 269 -2.10 18.59 -30.51
CA ASP A 269 -2.45 17.27 -31.04
C ASP A 269 -3.97 17.03 -30.88
N GLU A 270 -4.73 17.21 -31.95
CA GLU A 270 -6.19 17.03 -31.94
C GLU A 270 -6.62 15.58 -31.73
N GLU A 271 -5.79 14.60 -32.13
CA GLU A 271 -6.09 13.18 -31.89
C GLU A 271 -5.98 12.89 -30.39
N LEU A 272 -4.91 13.35 -29.76
CA LEU A 272 -4.71 13.26 -28.31
C LEU A 272 -5.85 13.94 -27.54
N LYS A 273 -6.18 15.18 -27.92
CA LYS A 273 -7.25 15.96 -27.30
C LYS A 273 -8.60 15.25 -27.36
N SER A 274 -8.90 14.56 -28.46
CA SER A 274 -10.17 13.83 -28.64
C SER A 274 -10.40 12.70 -27.64
N LYS A 275 -9.34 12.19 -26.98
CA LYS A 275 -9.43 11.17 -25.93
C LYS A 275 -9.87 11.74 -24.58
N TRP A 276 -9.73 13.04 -24.38
CA TRP A 276 -9.94 13.72 -23.10
C TRP A 276 -11.30 14.41 -23.06
N LYS A 277 -12.29 13.67 -22.55
CA LYS A 277 -13.71 14.05 -22.58
C LYS A 277 -14.03 15.38 -21.86
N TYR A 278 -13.27 15.72 -20.83
CA TYR A 278 -13.47 16.88 -19.97
C TYR A 278 -12.49 18.02 -20.27
N TYR A 279 -11.63 17.89 -21.27
CA TYR A 279 -10.74 18.94 -21.73
C TYR A 279 -11.56 20.10 -22.31
N LEU A 280 -11.26 21.32 -21.86
CA LEU A 280 -11.94 22.52 -22.32
C LEU A 280 -11.23 23.16 -23.51
N GLU A 281 -11.95 23.77 -24.44
CA GLU A 281 -11.29 24.63 -25.43
C GLU A 281 -10.86 25.95 -24.79
N GLU A 282 -9.79 26.55 -25.32
CA GLU A 282 -9.43 27.90 -24.91
C GLU A 282 -10.52 28.90 -25.32
N ALA A 283 -10.91 29.78 -24.41
CA ALA A 283 -11.78 30.91 -24.72
C ALA A 283 -10.97 32.03 -25.40
N GLU A 284 -11.63 32.84 -26.24
CA GLU A 284 -11.02 34.03 -26.82
C GLU A 284 -10.48 34.96 -25.72
N GLN A 285 -9.22 35.37 -25.87
CA GLN A 285 -8.51 36.26 -24.94
C GLN A 285 -8.17 37.58 -25.59
N GLU A 286 -8.06 38.64 -24.78
CA GLU A 286 -7.58 39.96 -25.20
C GLU A 286 -6.16 39.89 -25.81
N PRO A 287 -5.79 40.79 -26.74
CA PRO A 287 -4.51 40.72 -27.46
C PRO A 287 -3.26 40.67 -26.57
N GLU A 288 -3.28 41.36 -25.43
CA GLU A 288 -2.15 41.36 -24.48
C GLU A 288 -1.96 39.99 -23.81
N VAL A 289 -3.06 39.31 -23.49
CA VAL A 289 -3.04 37.95 -22.92
C VAL A 289 -2.58 36.95 -23.96
N GLN A 290 -3.02 37.09 -25.23
CA GLN A 290 -2.54 36.26 -26.34
C GLN A 290 -1.02 36.29 -26.48
N LYS A 291 -0.41 37.47 -26.36
CA LYS A 291 1.05 37.61 -26.41
C LYS A 291 1.75 36.88 -25.26
N GLN A 292 1.20 36.94 -24.04
CA GLN A 292 1.72 36.18 -22.90
C GLN A 292 1.59 34.66 -23.11
N LEU A 293 0.46 34.22 -23.68
CA LEU A 293 0.24 32.81 -24.02
C LEU A 293 1.23 32.32 -25.09
N GLU A 294 1.55 33.13 -26.10
CA GLU A 294 2.57 32.78 -27.09
C GLU A 294 3.95 32.53 -26.45
N GLU A 295 4.34 33.34 -25.46
CA GLU A 295 5.59 33.13 -24.71
C GLU A 295 5.56 31.84 -23.87
N ILE A 296 4.42 31.52 -23.24
CA ILE A 296 4.23 30.27 -22.48
C ILE A 296 4.30 29.06 -23.41
N ARG A 297 3.60 29.11 -24.55
CA ARG A 297 3.62 28.05 -25.58
C ARG A 297 5.01 27.82 -26.14
N ALA A 298 5.77 28.90 -26.38
CA ALA A 298 7.14 28.78 -26.86
C ALA A 298 8.03 28.02 -25.86
N LYS A 299 7.90 28.29 -24.55
CA LYS A 299 8.61 27.54 -23.50
C LYS A 299 8.13 26.09 -23.39
N SER A 300 6.84 25.86 -23.60
CA SER A 300 6.23 24.53 -23.43
C SER A 300 6.59 23.55 -24.54
N ARG A 301 7.04 24.03 -25.72
CA ARG A 301 7.51 23.18 -26.84
C ARG A 301 8.75 22.35 -26.53
N ASP A 302 9.56 22.79 -25.57
CA ASP A 302 10.80 22.11 -25.20
C ASP A 302 10.61 21.12 -24.04
N ILE A 303 9.41 21.06 -23.45
CA ILE A 303 9.08 20.13 -22.36
C ILE A 303 9.01 18.71 -22.92
N ARG A 304 9.80 17.78 -22.36
CA ARG A 304 9.65 16.35 -22.63
C ARG A 304 8.70 15.71 -21.62
N PRO A 305 8.05 14.58 -21.94
CA PRO A 305 7.19 13.89 -21.00
C PRO A 305 7.86 13.61 -19.63
N GLU A 306 9.14 13.27 -19.60
CA GLU A 306 9.91 12.98 -18.37
C GLU A 306 10.15 14.22 -17.48
N ASP A 307 10.08 15.42 -18.05
CA ASP A 307 10.31 16.66 -17.33
C ASP A 307 9.08 17.07 -16.50
N ILE A 308 7.91 16.47 -16.76
CA ILE A 308 6.66 16.77 -16.08
C ILE A 308 6.60 16.07 -14.71
N LYS A 309 6.34 16.82 -13.64
CA LYS A 309 6.17 16.28 -12.28
C LYS A 309 4.74 16.50 -11.81
N VAL A 310 4.05 15.43 -11.43
CA VAL A 310 2.69 15.44 -10.88
C VAL A 310 2.78 15.05 -9.41
N LEU A 311 2.44 15.98 -8.53
CA LEU A 311 2.38 15.76 -7.08
C LEU A 311 0.93 15.79 -6.61
N ASP A 312 0.49 14.69 -5.98
CA ASP A 312 -0.72 14.67 -5.16
C ASP A 312 -0.34 14.57 -3.68
N PRO A 313 -0.34 15.69 -2.93
CA PRO A 313 0.17 15.73 -1.56
C PRO A 313 -0.81 15.17 -0.51
N ALA A 314 -2.01 14.76 -0.92
CA ALA A 314 -3.03 14.14 -0.06
C ALA A 314 -3.78 13.08 -0.87
N MET A 315 -3.03 12.12 -1.41
CA MET A 315 -3.47 11.27 -2.52
C MET A 315 -4.59 10.29 -2.19
N GLY A 316 -4.85 10.02 -0.91
CA GLY A 316 -5.76 8.98 -0.48
C GLY A 316 -5.37 7.64 -1.11
N SER A 317 -6.33 6.95 -1.72
CA SER A 317 -6.08 5.70 -2.45
C SER A 317 -5.54 5.88 -3.87
N GLY A 318 -5.00 7.07 -4.21
CA GLY A 318 -4.29 7.33 -5.47
C GLY A 318 -5.18 7.56 -6.69
N HIS A 319 -6.45 7.95 -6.52
CA HIS A 319 -7.40 8.08 -7.64
C HIS A 319 -6.93 9.11 -8.70
N ILE A 320 -6.37 10.24 -8.26
CA ILE A 320 -5.80 11.25 -9.16
C ILE A 320 -4.54 10.72 -9.85
N LEU A 321 -3.65 10.05 -9.10
CA LEU A 321 -2.41 9.48 -9.65
C LEU A 321 -2.68 8.40 -10.71
N VAL A 322 -3.69 7.55 -10.49
CA VAL A 322 -4.11 6.53 -11.46
C VAL A 322 -4.59 7.14 -12.77
N TYR A 323 -5.34 8.24 -12.71
CA TYR A 323 -5.81 8.91 -13.93
C TYR A 323 -4.72 9.77 -14.58
N ALA A 324 -3.87 10.42 -13.77
CA ALA A 324 -2.67 11.09 -14.25
C ALA A 324 -1.76 10.12 -15.02
N PHE A 325 -1.65 8.86 -14.57
CA PHE A 325 -0.96 7.82 -15.32
C PHE A 325 -1.54 7.62 -16.73
N ASP A 326 -2.87 7.58 -16.89
CA ASP A 326 -3.51 7.42 -18.21
C ASP A 326 -3.19 8.61 -19.13
N VAL A 327 -3.32 9.84 -18.63
CA VAL A 327 -3.03 11.04 -19.40
C VAL A 327 -1.55 11.12 -19.78
N LEU A 328 -0.64 10.80 -18.85
CA LEU A 328 0.79 10.68 -19.14
C LEU A 328 1.06 9.60 -20.18
N TYR A 329 0.41 8.43 -20.07
CA TYR A 329 0.60 7.35 -21.03
C TYR A 329 0.24 7.79 -22.45
N ASP A 330 -0.86 8.51 -22.60
CA ASP A 330 -1.28 9.11 -23.86
C ASP A 330 -0.28 10.16 -24.37
N ILE A 331 0.28 11.00 -23.48
CA ILE A 331 1.33 12.00 -23.79
C ILE A 331 2.62 11.33 -24.27
N TYR A 332 3.14 10.33 -23.54
CA TYR A 332 4.36 9.62 -23.95
C TYR A 332 4.15 8.92 -25.30
N LYS A 333 2.96 8.35 -25.52
CA LYS A 333 2.64 7.69 -26.77
C LYS A 333 2.60 8.67 -27.95
N SER A 334 2.01 9.86 -27.79
CA SER A 334 2.03 10.90 -28.85
C SER A 334 3.43 11.45 -29.09
N ALA A 335 4.27 11.51 -28.05
CA ALA A 335 5.69 11.86 -28.16
C ALA A 335 6.56 10.75 -28.82
N GLY A 336 5.97 9.61 -29.20
CA GLY A 336 6.66 8.56 -29.97
C GLY A 336 7.40 7.53 -29.13
N TYR A 337 7.13 7.43 -27.84
CA TYR A 337 7.79 6.47 -26.95
C TYR A 337 7.27 5.04 -27.18
N SER A 338 8.15 4.08 -26.96
CA SER A 338 7.80 2.65 -26.96
C SER A 338 6.82 2.35 -25.82
N GLU A 339 5.61 1.90 -26.16
CA GLU A 339 4.54 1.56 -25.21
C GLU A 339 4.97 0.60 -24.08
N ARG A 340 6.03 -0.18 -24.32
CA ARG A 340 6.60 -1.12 -23.33
C ARG A 340 7.38 -0.43 -22.22
N ASP A 341 7.95 0.73 -22.50
CA ASP A 341 8.83 1.50 -21.60
C ASP A 341 8.07 2.61 -20.88
N ILE A 342 6.97 3.09 -21.47
CA ILE A 342 6.12 4.16 -20.91
C ILE A 342 5.75 3.93 -19.44
N PRO A 343 5.26 2.74 -19.01
CA PRO A 343 4.85 2.56 -17.62
C PRO A 343 5.98 2.80 -16.62
N ARG A 344 7.18 2.28 -16.90
CA ARG A 344 8.36 2.48 -16.06
C ARG A 344 8.74 3.96 -15.98
N LEU A 345 8.76 4.64 -17.14
CA LEU A 345 9.10 6.06 -17.21
C LEU A 345 8.13 6.92 -16.40
N ILE A 346 6.83 6.63 -16.45
CA ILE A 346 5.81 7.34 -15.67
C ILE A 346 6.02 7.16 -14.16
N LEU A 347 6.26 5.92 -13.72
CA LEU A 347 6.44 5.60 -12.31
C LEU A 347 7.69 6.27 -11.71
N GLU A 348 8.80 6.28 -12.45
CA GLU A 348 10.07 6.83 -11.98
C GLU A 348 10.12 8.36 -12.07
N ASN A 349 9.59 8.94 -13.15
CA ASN A 349 9.83 10.34 -13.48
C ASN A 349 8.66 11.25 -13.18
N ASN A 350 7.41 10.77 -13.18
CA ASN A 350 6.27 11.68 -13.24
C ASN A 350 5.41 11.71 -11.99
N LEU A 351 5.13 10.55 -11.37
CA LEU A 351 4.13 10.45 -10.31
C LEU A 351 4.77 10.56 -8.92
N TYR A 352 4.28 11.52 -8.14
CA TYR A 352 4.65 11.77 -6.75
C TYR A 352 3.38 11.84 -5.90
N GLY A 353 3.37 11.14 -4.77
CA GLY A 353 2.20 11.02 -3.91
C GLY A 353 2.55 10.99 -2.43
N LEU A 354 1.81 11.77 -1.63
CA LEU A 354 1.92 11.77 -0.18
C LEU A 354 0.54 11.56 0.46
N ASP A 355 0.50 10.80 1.54
CA ASP A 355 -0.66 10.73 2.42
C ASP A 355 -0.20 10.58 3.89
N ILE A 356 -1.04 10.98 4.84
CA ILE A 356 -0.76 10.78 6.27
C ILE A 356 -1.11 9.36 6.73
N ASP A 357 -2.03 8.69 6.03
CA ASP A 357 -2.46 7.34 6.36
C ASP A 357 -1.61 6.33 5.59
N ASP A 358 -0.82 5.53 6.32
CA ASP A 358 -0.02 4.43 5.76
C ASP A 358 -0.87 3.54 4.85
N ARG A 359 -2.09 3.27 5.30
CA ARG A 359 -3.06 2.42 4.65
C ARG A 359 -3.48 2.95 3.28
N ALA A 360 -3.75 4.24 3.20
CA ALA A 360 -4.13 4.90 1.96
C ALA A 360 -2.95 4.90 0.98
N ALA A 361 -1.73 5.19 1.46
CA ALA A 361 -0.53 5.16 0.65
C ALA A 361 -0.20 3.76 0.09
N GLN A 362 -0.35 2.70 0.88
CA GLN A 362 -0.19 1.31 0.41
C GLN A 362 -1.16 1.00 -0.74
N LEU A 363 -2.41 1.46 -0.64
CA LEU A 363 -3.41 1.28 -1.69
C LEU A 363 -3.14 2.13 -2.94
N ALA A 364 -2.69 3.38 -2.77
CA ALA A 364 -2.29 4.24 -3.88
C ALA A 364 -1.11 3.62 -4.64
N TYR A 365 -0.10 3.15 -3.92
CA TYR A 365 1.03 2.40 -4.45
C TYR A 365 0.55 1.19 -5.26
N PHE A 366 -0.28 0.33 -4.66
CA PHE A 366 -0.80 -0.85 -5.33
C PHE A 366 -1.62 -0.49 -6.57
N ALA A 367 -2.50 0.51 -6.48
CA ALA A 367 -3.34 0.93 -7.58
C ALA A 367 -2.52 1.44 -8.78
N VAL A 368 -1.53 2.29 -8.53
CA VAL A 368 -0.64 2.81 -9.57
C VAL A 368 0.22 1.68 -10.17
N MET A 369 0.72 0.75 -9.35
CA MET A 369 1.45 -0.43 -9.84
C MET A 369 0.59 -1.36 -10.69
N MET A 370 -0.67 -1.61 -10.30
CA MET A 370 -1.61 -2.39 -11.10
C MET A 370 -1.95 -1.70 -12.41
N LYS A 371 -2.10 -0.36 -12.37
CA LYS A 371 -2.34 0.44 -13.57
C LYS A 371 -1.17 0.33 -14.55
N ALA A 372 0.06 0.46 -14.08
CA ALA A 372 1.26 0.24 -14.88
C ALA A 372 1.34 -1.19 -15.43
N ARG A 373 1.07 -2.18 -14.58
CA ARG A 373 1.10 -3.61 -14.93
C ARG A 373 0.07 -3.98 -16.00
N SER A 374 -1.07 -3.28 -16.05
CA SER A 374 -2.08 -3.45 -17.11
C SER A 374 -1.57 -3.05 -18.49
N LYS A 375 -0.60 -2.12 -18.55
CA LYS A 375 0.02 -1.66 -19.81
C LYS A 375 1.26 -2.45 -20.19
N SER A 376 2.02 -2.96 -19.22
CA SER A 376 3.24 -3.74 -19.49
C SER A 376 3.47 -4.84 -18.45
N ARG A 377 3.62 -6.10 -18.91
CA ARG A 377 3.98 -7.23 -18.03
C ARG A 377 5.37 -7.09 -17.40
N ARG A 378 6.23 -6.23 -17.95
CA ARG A 378 7.61 -6.03 -17.50
C ARG A 378 7.73 -5.30 -16.16
N VAL A 379 6.68 -4.59 -15.75
CA VAL A 379 6.64 -3.81 -14.50
C VAL A 379 7.05 -4.66 -13.28
N PHE A 380 6.72 -5.95 -13.27
CA PHE A 380 7.07 -6.86 -12.16
C PHE A 380 8.43 -7.56 -12.31
N ARG A 381 9.17 -7.27 -13.38
CA ARG A 381 10.51 -7.83 -13.64
C ARG A 381 11.59 -6.74 -13.61
N GLU A 382 11.19 -5.51 -13.36
CA GLU A 382 12.04 -4.33 -13.34
C GLU A 382 12.10 -3.81 -11.91
N ASN A 383 13.27 -3.33 -11.49
CA ASN A 383 13.40 -2.65 -10.21
C ASN A 383 12.95 -1.19 -10.40
N ILE A 384 11.69 -0.91 -10.08
CA ILE A 384 11.07 0.39 -10.32
C ILE A 384 11.04 1.18 -9.03
N ASN A 385 11.65 2.36 -9.04
CA ASN A 385 11.50 3.32 -7.96
C ASN A 385 10.24 4.17 -8.20
N ILE A 386 9.35 4.24 -7.22
CA ILE A 386 8.11 5.01 -7.29
C ILE A 386 8.07 6.01 -6.14
N ASN A 387 7.63 7.24 -6.43
CA ASN A 387 7.65 8.34 -5.46
C ASN A 387 6.31 8.48 -4.71
N VAL A 388 5.74 7.36 -4.28
CA VAL A 388 4.47 7.29 -3.55
C VAL A 388 4.75 6.80 -2.13
N CYS A 389 4.51 7.63 -1.12
CA CYS A 389 4.80 7.25 0.27
C CYS A 389 3.81 7.84 1.28
N ALA A 390 3.77 7.23 2.47
CA ALA A 390 3.09 7.81 3.62
C ALA A 390 4.06 8.66 4.45
N ILE A 391 3.58 9.78 4.96
CA ILE A 391 4.32 10.65 5.87
C ILE A 391 4.53 9.89 7.18
N GLN A 392 5.80 9.71 7.57
CA GLN A 392 6.19 9.03 8.80
C GLN A 392 6.54 10.02 9.91
N GLU A 393 6.51 9.55 11.14
CA GLU A 393 6.74 10.39 12.32
C GLU A 393 7.97 9.97 13.10
N SER A 394 8.58 10.92 13.79
CA SER A 394 9.80 10.71 14.56
C SER A 394 9.55 10.46 16.06
N ASN A 395 8.29 10.39 16.51
CA ASN A 395 7.93 10.34 17.94
C ASN A 395 8.58 9.18 18.72
N GLY A 396 8.92 8.08 18.03
CA GLY A 396 9.60 6.92 18.60
C GLY A 396 11.09 6.80 18.23
N PHE A 397 11.69 7.80 17.59
CA PHE A 397 13.06 7.73 17.09
C PHE A 397 14.06 7.78 18.27
N PRO A 398 14.83 6.71 18.54
CA PRO A 398 15.72 6.66 19.70
C PRO A 398 16.92 7.58 19.51
N LYS A 399 17.39 8.22 20.59
CA LYS A 399 18.53 9.15 20.53
C LYS A 399 19.80 8.42 20.12
N GLU A 400 19.94 7.17 20.55
CA GLU A 400 21.05 6.29 20.24
C GLU A 400 21.13 6.00 18.72
N ALA A 401 19.99 6.02 18.00
CA ALA A 401 20.00 5.89 16.54
C ALA A 401 20.55 7.13 15.84
N ILE A 402 20.39 8.33 16.43
CA ILE A 402 21.06 9.55 15.92
C ILE A 402 22.56 9.35 16.00
N ASP A 403 23.05 8.94 17.18
CA ASP A 403 24.48 8.69 17.39
C ASP A 403 25.01 7.66 16.39
N TYR A 404 24.27 6.58 16.15
CA TYR A 404 24.65 5.57 15.17
C TYR A 404 24.68 6.10 13.72
N LEU A 405 23.70 6.93 13.34
CA LEU A 405 23.66 7.54 12.00
C LEU A 405 24.85 8.47 11.77
N VAL A 406 25.27 9.21 12.80
CA VAL A 406 26.33 10.22 12.68
C VAL A 406 27.72 9.75 13.13
N ASN A 407 27.88 8.52 13.66
CA ASN A 407 29.13 8.08 14.29
C ASN A 407 29.51 6.62 13.96
N PHE A 408 30.43 6.42 13.01
CA PHE A 408 31.31 5.24 12.94
C PHE A 408 32.56 5.52 12.08
N GLU A 409 33.65 5.98 12.71
CA GLU A 409 34.99 6.15 12.09
C GLU A 409 35.05 6.98 10.79
N GLU A 410 34.93 8.31 10.93
CA GLU A 410 35.20 9.39 9.93
C GLU A 410 35.38 8.94 8.47
N THR A 411 34.29 8.60 7.79
CA THR A 411 34.28 8.53 6.32
C THR A 411 34.06 9.91 5.70
N GLU A 412 34.45 10.12 4.43
CA GLU A 412 34.20 11.39 3.71
C GLU A 412 32.71 11.70 3.53
N ILE A 413 31.82 10.70 3.61
CA ILE A 413 30.37 10.86 3.55
C ILE A 413 29.83 11.39 4.89
N GLU A 414 30.35 10.89 6.01
CA GLU A 414 29.95 11.34 7.36
C GLU A 414 30.27 12.82 7.62
N LYS A 415 31.33 13.36 6.99
CA LYS A 415 31.65 14.80 7.07
C LYS A 415 30.56 15.71 6.49
N ARG A 416 29.66 15.17 5.67
CA ARG A 416 28.53 15.91 5.07
C ARG A 416 27.23 15.74 5.84
N ILE A 417 27.17 14.83 6.81
CA ILE A 417 25.98 14.58 7.64
C ILE A 417 26.17 15.31 8.96
N HIS A 418 25.47 16.43 9.11
CA HIS A 418 25.48 17.21 10.33
C HIS A 418 24.44 16.67 11.30
N ARG A 419 24.84 16.44 12.55
CA ARG A 419 23.92 16.03 13.63
C ARG A 419 22.74 16.99 13.74
N GLU A 420 22.99 18.27 13.57
CA GLU A 420 21.99 19.33 13.60
C GLU A 420 20.90 19.16 12.54
N ASP A 421 21.24 18.58 11.38
CA ASP A 421 20.27 18.32 10.32
C ASP A 421 19.40 17.10 10.63
N ILE A 422 19.97 16.06 11.23
CA ILE A 422 19.20 14.89 11.72
C ILE A 422 18.28 15.28 12.87
N GLU A 423 18.79 16.05 13.84
CA GLU A 423 17.99 16.57 14.96
C GLU A 423 16.89 17.52 14.47
N TYR A 424 17.17 18.32 13.44
CA TYR A 424 16.17 19.14 12.77
C TYR A 424 15.07 18.28 12.13
N LEU A 425 15.42 17.25 11.35
CA LEU A 425 14.44 16.35 10.74
C LEU A 425 13.57 15.68 11.80
N ILE A 426 14.18 15.15 12.87
CA ILE A 426 13.44 14.54 13.98
C ILE A 426 12.47 15.55 14.58
N LYS A 427 12.88 16.81 14.75
CA LYS A 427 11.97 17.84 15.27
C LYS A 427 10.84 18.17 14.30
N VAL A 428 11.13 18.31 13.00
CA VAL A 428 10.11 18.66 11.99
C VAL A 428 9.10 17.54 11.81
N PHE A 429 9.55 16.29 11.83
CA PHE A 429 8.68 15.12 11.70
C PHE A 429 8.08 14.63 13.02
N HIS A 430 8.25 15.39 14.11
CA HIS A 430 7.54 15.11 15.35
C HIS A 430 6.06 15.44 15.16
N ASP A 431 5.19 14.47 15.38
CA ASP A 431 3.75 14.56 15.07
C ASP A 431 3.44 14.85 13.59
N ALA A 432 4.31 14.42 12.66
CA ALA A 432 4.16 14.68 11.23
C ALA A 432 2.80 14.24 10.64
N LYS A 433 2.17 13.19 11.18
CA LYS A 433 0.85 12.70 10.72
C LYS A 433 -0.31 13.60 11.15
N GLU A 434 -0.10 14.53 12.08
CA GLU A 434 -1.09 15.57 12.39
C GLU A 434 -1.06 16.72 11.38
N TYR A 435 0.12 17.01 10.81
CA TYR A 435 0.33 18.11 9.88
C TYR A 435 0.18 17.67 8.42
N GLY A 436 0.72 16.51 8.07
CA GLY A 436 0.73 16.02 6.70
C GLY A 436 1.55 16.90 5.77
N SER A 437 1.06 17.17 4.57
CA SER A 437 1.82 17.84 3.51
C SER A 437 2.09 19.34 3.76
N ILE A 438 1.59 19.92 4.85
CA ILE A 438 1.87 21.32 5.22
C ILE A 438 3.22 21.47 5.96
N LEU A 439 3.91 20.35 6.24
CA LEU A 439 5.25 20.36 6.82
C LEU A 439 6.21 21.15 5.92
N ASP A 440 6.96 22.06 6.53
CA ASP A 440 7.98 22.85 5.86
C ASP A 440 9.37 22.29 6.19
N VAL A 441 9.98 21.66 5.19
CA VAL A 441 11.28 20.99 5.32
C VAL A 441 12.32 21.81 4.56
N LYS A 442 13.30 22.34 5.30
CA LYS A 442 14.42 23.09 4.72
C LYS A 442 15.28 22.12 3.87
N PRO A 443 15.83 22.59 2.73
CA PRO A 443 16.80 21.81 1.99
C PRO A 443 18.01 21.47 2.86
N ILE A 444 18.34 20.19 2.93
CA ILE A 444 19.57 19.63 3.52
C ILE A 444 20.15 18.61 2.53
N ASP A 445 21.33 18.05 2.81
CA ASP A 445 21.95 17.04 1.95
C ASP A 445 21.25 15.67 2.13
N PHE A 446 20.02 15.56 1.61
CA PHE A 446 19.22 14.32 1.66
C PHE A 446 19.95 13.15 1.01
N ASP A 447 20.70 13.40 -0.08
CA ASP A 447 21.48 12.36 -0.76
C ASP A 447 22.59 11.79 0.15
N ALA A 448 23.24 12.63 0.98
CA ALA A 448 24.21 12.14 1.95
C ALA A 448 23.56 11.27 3.02
N ILE A 449 22.39 11.66 3.53
CA ILE A 449 21.62 10.88 4.49
C ILE A 449 21.19 9.54 3.89
N GLU A 450 20.69 9.53 2.65
CA GLU A 450 20.25 8.32 1.97
C GLU A 450 21.42 7.35 1.74
N ARG A 451 22.57 7.83 1.22
CA ARG A 451 23.78 7.01 1.09
C ARG A 451 24.22 6.39 2.41
N ARG A 452 24.12 7.13 3.52
CA ARG A 452 24.47 6.59 4.84
C ARG A 452 23.48 5.52 5.31
N LEU A 453 22.20 5.69 5.05
CA LEU A 453 21.19 4.66 5.35
C LEU A 453 21.44 3.39 4.53
N GLU A 454 21.87 3.53 3.27
CA GLU A 454 22.26 2.39 2.42
C GLU A 454 23.53 1.69 2.94
N GLU A 455 24.55 2.43 3.36
CA GLU A 455 25.74 1.85 4.02
C GLU A 455 25.35 1.00 5.22
N ILE A 456 24.51 1.55 6.11
CA ILE A 456 24.03 0.86 7.31
C ILE A 456 23.28 -0.44 6.96
N ARG A 457 22.40 -0.39 5.96
CA ARG A 457 21.64 -1.56 5.49
C ARG A 457 22.53 -2.67 4.92
N ASN A 458 23.67 -2.30 4.35
CA ASN A 458 24.62 -3.23 3.74
C ASN A 458 25.65 -3.79 4.73
N ILE A 459 25.65 -3.35 6.00
CA ILE A 459 26.48 -3.97 7.04
C ILE A 459 25.90 -5.35 7.37
N PRO A 460 26.67 -6.45 7.25
CA PRO A 460 26.19 -7.78 7.62
C PRO A 460 25.75 -7.79 9.08
N HIS A 461 24.47 -8.02 9.34
CA HIS A 461 23.99 -8.32 10.69
C HIS A 461 24.60 -9.66 11.11
N SER A 462 25.43 -9.64 12.15
CA SER A 462 26.14 -10.80 12.70
C SER A 462 25.30 -11.59 13.68
#